data_AF-A0A7K0KQP5-F1
#
_entry.id   AF-A0A7K0KQP5-F1
#
_cell.length_a   1.000
_cell.length_b   1.000
_cell.length_c   1.000
_cell.angle_alpha   90.00
_cell.angle_beta   90.00
_cell.angle_gamma   90.00
#
_symmetry.space_group_name_H-M   'P 1'
#
loop_
_entity.id
_entity.type
_entity.pdbx_description
1 polymer ?
#
loop_
_entity_poly.entity_id
_entity_poly.type
_entity_poly.pdbx_seq_one_letter_code
_entity_poly.pdbx_strand_id
1 'polypeptide(L)'
;MISTSLGWRRKSGATPHVRYPAQGPQRHGRSRVSDEPRSDQVTADQPPRLRVGVVGTGRAGAVLGAALARAGHVVVAANAVSDVSRLRADALLPGVPIVSVEDVLAAADLVLLTVPDDVLPALVAGLVETGSVRPGQFLAHASGRYGYRVLDPATEVGALPLALHPVMTFTGTSIDLARLSGVPFGVTAPEQLRPVAEALAVEMGGDPVWVEEGNRALYHAALAHGANHLVTLVVQTTELLSAAGVENPSLLVAPLLSAALDNALRYGDQALTGPVARGDAGTVAAHLRELGHVAPEARAAYVALARVTADRALAAGILRSDAAEALLDVLAQPEEERR
;
A
#
# COMPACT_ATOMS: atom_id res chain seq x y z
N MET A 1 27.93 55.97 11.44
CA MET A 1 27.46 55.55 12.78
C MET A 1 26.72 54.23 12.62
N ILE A 2 27.16 53.21 13.37
CA ILE A 2 26.57 51.85 13.55
C ILE A 2 26.57 51.02 12.24
N SER A 3 27.56 50.19 11.86
CA SER A 3 28.34 49.12 12.54
C SER A 3 27.51 47.98 13.14
N THR A 4 27.39 46.87 12.41
CA THR A 4 27.80 45.54 12.93
C THR A 4 27.92 44.51 11.79
N SER A 5 29.11 43.92 11.73
CA SER A 5 29.53 42.77 10.94
C SER A 5 29.47 41.48 11.78
N LEU A 6 29.13 40.33 11.18
CA LEU A 6 29.47 38.98 11.68
C LEU A 6 29.47 38.05 10.44
N GLY A 7 30.51 37.36 10.01
CA GLY A 7 31.72 36.90 10.68
C GLY A 7 31.70 35.38 10.90
N TRP A 8 31.54 34.57 9.83
CA TRP A 8 31.61 33.10 9.92
C TRP A 8 33.07 32.63 10.05
N ARG A 9 33.44 32.14 11.24
CA ARG A 9 34.71 31.43 11.49
C ARG A 9 34.48 29.92 11.45
N ARG A 10 35.18 29.23 10.55
CA ARG A 10 35.41 27.77 10.61
C ARG A 10 36.34 27.44 11.79
N LYS A 11 35.99 26.43 12.58
CA LYS A 11 36.92 25.73 13.49
C LYS A 11 36.98 24.25 13.10
N SER A 12 38.20 23.81 12.86
CA SER A 12 38.65 22.44 12.63
C SER A 12 39.38 21.92 13.89
N GLY A 13 39.41 20.59 14.05
CA GLY A 13 40.16 19.85 15.09
C GLY A 13 39.24 19.33 16.21
N ALA A 14 39.36 18.13 16.75
CA ALA A 14 40.36 17.07 16.58
C ALA A 14 39.76 15.75 17.13
N THR A 15 40.21 14.62 16.58
CA THR A 15 39.96 13.25 17.06
C THR A 15 40.74 12.95 18.35
N PRO A 16 40.21 12.12 19.26
CA PRO A 16 41.04 11.40 20.22
C PRO A 16 41.02 9.89 19.96
N HIS A 17 42.22 9.37 19.76
CA HIS A 17 42.57 7.95 19.89
C HIS A 17 42.40 7.48 21.34
N VAL A 18 41.88 6.27 21.54
CA VAL A 18 42.05 5.53 22.80
C VAL A 18 42.76 4.20 22.50
N ARG A 19 43.86 3.99 23.21
CA ARG A 19 44.79 2.85 23.13
C ARG A 19 44.28 1.66 23.92
N TYR A 20 44.48 0.46 23.37
CA TYR A 20 44.48 -0.81 24.10
C TYR A 20 45.75 -0.96 24.95
N PRO A 21 45.70 -1.65 26.11
CA PRO A 21 46.86 -2.29 26.71
C PRO A 21 47.00 -3.75 26.26
N ALA A 22 48.26 -4.22 26.22
CA ALA A 22 48.69 -5.53 25.76
C ALA A 22 49.40 -6.33 26.89
N GLN A 23 49.56 -7.65 26.64
CA GLN A 23 50.43 -8.67 27.29
C GLN A 23 49.85 -9.30 28.58
N GLY A 24 49.70 -10.63 28.80
CA GLY A 24 50.38 -11.90 28.43
C GLY A 24 50.84 -12.61 29.75
N PRO A 25 51.27 -13.91 29.86
CA PRO A 25 51.11 -15.15 29.08
C PRO A 25 50.83 -16.45 29.93
N GLN A 26 50.83 -17.63 29.27
CA GLN A 26 51.07 -19.04 29.75
C GLN A 26 49.88 -19.86 30.32
N ARG A 27 49.40 -20.96 29.68
CA ARG A 27 49.93 -22.32 29.36
C ARG A 27 49.64 -23.39 30.45
N HIS A 28 48.89 -24.42 30.03
CA HIS A 28 48.91 -25.87 30.39
C HIS A 28 47.59 -26.46 30.91
N GLY A 29 47.19 -27.59 30.31
CA GLY A 29 46.16 -28.49 30.83
C GLY A 29 45.38 -29.22 29.74
N ARG A 30 45.97 -30.29 29.17
CA ARG A 30 45.19 -31.32 28.47
C ARG A 30 44.34 -32.06 29.49
N SER A 31 43.05 -32.20 29.23
CA SER A 31 42.22 -33.29 29.77
C SER A 31 41.17 -33.65 28.72
N ARG A 32 41.26 -34.87 28.20
CA ARG A 32 40.21 -35.52 27.43
C ARG A 32 39.21 -36.09 28.42
N VAL A 33 37.96 -35.69 28.34
CA VAL A 33 36.83 -36.45 28.87
C VAL A 33 35.80 -36.57 27.74
N SER A 34 35.37 -37.80 27.54
CA SER A 34 34.53 -38.36 26.49
C SER A 34 33.03 -38.13 26.71
N ASP A 35 32.32 -38.13 25.58
CA ASP A 35 30.93 -38.52 25.28
C ASP A 35 29.72 -37.79 25.93
N GLU A 36 28.88 -37.33 25.00
CA GLU A 36 27.53 -36.72 24.93
C GLU A 36 26.44 -37.09 25.97
N PRO A 37 25.22 -36.47 25.96
CA PRO A 37 24.74 -35.29 25.21
C PRO A 37 24.19 -34.19 26.15
N ARG A 38 24.32 -32.90 25.79
CA ARG A 38 23.57 -31.82 26.48
C ARG A 38 22.37 -31.39 25.64
N SER A 39 21.24 -32.00 26.01
CA SER A 39 19.90 -31.41 26.14
C SER A 39 19.60 -30.16 25.33
N ASP A 40 18.61 -30.30 24.45
CA ASP A 40 17.82 -29.24 23.82
C ASP A 40 17.68 -28.00 24.70
N GLN A 41 18.44 -26.96 24.40
CA GLN A 41 18.08 -25.61 24.77
C GLN A 41 17.04 -25.15 23.75
N VAL A 42 15.77 -25.45 24.02
CA VAL A 42 14.67 -24.72 23.39
C VAL A 42 14.90 -23.26 23.73
N THR A 43 15.29 -22.48 22.73
CA THR A 43 15.46 -21.03 22.83
C THR A 43 14.07 -20.43 23.05
N ALA A 44 13.70 -20.25 24.32
CA ALA A 44 12.41 -19.73 24.76
C ALA A 44 12.21 -18.22 24.45
N ASP A 45 12.85 -17.71 23.40
CA ASP A 45 12.89 -16.29 23.06
C ASP A 45 12.60 -16.02 21.58
N GLN A 46 12.23 -17.06 20.81
CA GLN A 46 11.73 -16.88 19.45
C GLN A 46 10.19 -16.83 19.45
N PRO A 47 9.58 -15.80 18.82
CA PRO A 47 8.13 -15.77 18.63
C PRO A 47 7.64 -17.05 17.97
N PRO A 48 6.45 -17.55 18.32
CA PRO A 48 5.89 -18.76 17.71
C PRO A 48 5.81 -18.60 16.20
N ARG A 49 6.33 -19.60 15.46
CA ARG A 49 6.32 -19.60 13.99
C ARG A 49 5.11 -20.36 13.47
N LEU A 50 4.28 -19.66 12.70
CA LEU A 50 3.11 -20.23 12.04
C LEU A 50 3.48 -21.00 10.77
N ARG A 51 2.74 -22.08 10.49
CA ARG A 51 2.72 -22.69 9.16
C ARG A 51 1.75 -21.90 8.29
N VAL A 52 2.25 -21.32 7.21
CA VAL A 52 1.52 -20.41 6.33
C VAL A 52 1.11 -21.11 5.04
N GLY A 53 -0.15 -20.97 4.68
CA GLY A 53 -0.72 -21.38 3.40
C GLY A 53 -1.07 -20.16 2.56
N VAL A 54 -0.86 -20.23 1.24
CA VAL A 54 -1.21 -19.13 0.33
C VAL A 54 -2.22 -19.59 -0.71
N VAL A 55 -3.46 -19.13 -0.60
CA VAL A 55 -4.50 -19.35 -1.61
C VAL A 55 -4.51 -18.18 -2.60
N GLY A 56 -3.97 -18.44 -3.78
CA GLY A 56 -3.86 -17.45 -4.85
C GLY A 56 -2.51 -16.73 -4.88
N THR A 57 -1.51 -17.33 -5.52
CA THR A 57 -0.17 -16.75 -5.74
C THR A 57 -0.13 -15.70 -6.88
N GLY A 58 -1.09 -14.78 -6.84
CA GLY A 58 -1.08 -13.56 -7.65
C GLY A 58 0.00 -12.58 -7.19
N ARG A 59 -0.14 -11.30 -7.56
CA ARG A 59 0.84 -10.27 -7.22
C ARG A 59 0.98 -10.06 -5.70
N ALA A 60 -0.14 -10.00 -4.99
CA ALA A 60 -0.14 -9.85 -3.53
C ALA A 60 0.23 -11.15 -2.82
N GLY A 61 -0.44 -12.27 -3.12
CA GLY A 61 -0.27 -13.52 -2.39
C GLY A 61 1.15 -14.05 -2.32
N ALA A 62 1.86 -14.06 -3.46
CA ALA A 62 3.25 -14.54 -3.50
C ALA A 62 4.18 -13.62 -2.68
N VAL A 63 3.96 -12.30 -2.74
CA VAL A 63 4.77 -11.32 -1.99
C VAL A 63 4.47 -11.39 -0.50
N LEU A 64 3.21 -11.48 -0.08
CA LEU A 64 2.83 -11.59 1.33
C LEU A 64 3.31 -12.92 1.95
N GLY A 65 3.18 -14.03 1.22
CA GLY A 65 3.75 -15.31 1.63
C GLY A 65 5.27 -15.21 1.83
N ALA A 66 5.98 -14.59 0.89
CA ALA A 66 7.43 -14.39 0.99
C ALA A 66 7.81 -13.41 2.11
N ALA A 67 6.98 -12.41 2.42
CA ALA A 67 7.18 -11.51 3.54
C ALA A 67 7.07 -12.24 4.89
N LEU A 68 6.07 -13.11 5.05
CA LEU A 68 5.93 -13.98 6.23
C LEU A 68 7.10 -14.99 6.32
N ALA A 69 7.53 -15.57 5.20
CA ALA A 69 8.71 -16.44 5.19
C ALA A 69 9.96 -15.71 5.68
N ARG A 70 10.18 -14.47 5.21
CA ARG A 70 11.29 -13.61 5.64
C ARG A 70 11.22 -13.25 7.13
N ALA A 71 10.02 -13.13 7.69
CA ALA A 71 9.80 -12.90 9.12
C ALA A 71 10.04 -14.15 9.99
N GLY A 72 10.26 -15.32 9.37
CA GLY A 72 10.57 -16.58 10.03
C GLY A 72 9.42 -17.58 10.11
N HIS A 73 8.25 -17.25 9.55
CA HIS A 73 7.16 -18.24 9.38
C HIS A 73 7.52 -19.26 8.29
N VAL A 74 6.85 -20.40 8.30
CA VAL A 74 7.11 -21.46 7.32
C VAL A 74 5.98 -21.52 6.33
N VAL A 75 6.20 -21.12 5.07
CA VAL A 75 5.20 -21.30 4.02
C VAL A 75 5.20 -22.77 3.60
N VAL A 76 4.13 -23.49 3.92
CA VAL A 76 4.07 -24.96 3.78
C VAL A 76 3.36 -25.42 2.52
N ALA A 77 2.48 -24.59 1.96
CA ALA A 77 1.69 -24.91 0.78
C ALA A 77 1.20 -23.63 0.11
N ALA A 78 1.08 -23.66 -1.22
CA ALA A 78 0.48 -22.58 -1.98
C ALA A 78 -0.43 -23.11 -3.08
N ASN A 79 -1.38 -22.28 -3.53
CA ASN A 79 -2.26 -22.57 -4.64
C ASN A 79 -2.03 -21.57 -5.79
N ALA A 80 -1.99 -22.08 -7.01
CA ALA A 80 -1.73 -21.31 -8.23
C ALA A 80 -2.48 -21.93 -9.42
N VAL A 81 -3.30 -21.14 -10.11
CA VAL A 81 -4.14 -21.62 -11.22
C VAL A 81 -3.49 -21.38 -12.58
N SER A 82 -2.97 -20.17 -12.82
CA SER A 82 -2.37 -19.80 -14.11
C SER A 82 -0.86 -20.00 -14.13
N ASP A 83 -0.29 -20.18 -15.32
CA ASP A 83 1.17 -20.27 -15.53
C ASP A 83 1.90 -19.07 -14.93
N VAL A 84 1.32 -17.87 -15.07
CA VAL A 84 1.91 -16.65 -14.51
C VAL A 84 1.90 -16.67 -12.96
N SER A 85 0.84 -17.19 -12.33
CA SER A 85 0.83 -17.35 -10.86
C SER A 85 1.80 -18.43 -10.39
N ARG A 86 1.95 -19.53 -11.15
CA ARG A 86 2.91 -20.60 -10.85
C ARG A 86 4.35 -20.10 -10.94
N LEU A 87 4.69 -19.36 -12.00
CA LEU A 87 6.01 -18.73 -12.16
C LEU A 87 6.32 -17.76 -11.02
N ARG A 88 5.33 -16.98 -10.56
CA ARG A 88 5.51 -16.10 -9.39
C ARG A 88 5.74 -16.90 -8.11
N ALA A 89 5.00 -17.99 -7.91
CA ALA A 89 5.18 -18.86 -6.76
C ALA A 89 6.58 -19.48 -6.75
N ASP A 90 7.06 -20.01 -7.88
CA ASP A 90 8.42 -20.55 -8.00
C ASP A 90 9.50 -19.51 -7.67
N ALA A 91 9.30 -18.26 -8.12
CA ALA A 91 10.26 -17.19 -7.92
C ALA A 91 10.29 -16.63 -6.49
N LEU A 92 9.14 -16.55 -5.81
CA LEU A 92 9.00 -15.90 -4.50
C LEU A 92 8.86 -16.88 -3.33
N LEU A 93 8.39 -18.08 -3.59
CA LEU A 93 8.16 -19.16 -2.63
C LEU A 93 8.89 -20.44 -3.07
N PRO A 94 10.22 -20.39 -3.30
CA PRO A 94 10.96 -21.51 -3.84
C PRO A 94 10.85 -22.75 -2.95
N GLY A 95 10.49 -23.89 -3.54
CA GLY A 95 10.34 -25.16 -2.83
C GLY A 95 9.00 -25.36 -2.11
N VAL A 96 8.11 -24.36 -2.13
CA VAL A 96 6.75 -24.52 -1.59
C VAL A 96 5.90 -25.32 -2.58
N PRO A 97 5.25 -26.42 -2.16
CA PRO A 97 4.44 -27.23 -3.06
C PRO A 97 3.18 -26.47 -3.51
N ILE A 98 2.90 -26.55 -4.81
CA ILE A 98 1.65 -26.05 -5.40
C ILE A 98 0.60 -27.15 -5.34
N VAL A 99 -0.45 -26.95 -4.54
CA VAL A 99 -1.47 -27.96 -4.22
C VAL A 99 -2.90 -27.40 -4.37
N SER A 100 -3.90 -28.26 -4.12
CA SER A 100 -5.31 -27.86 -4.09
C SER A 100 -5.57 -26.86 -2.95
N VAL A 101 -6.69 -26.15 -2.99
CA VAL A 101 -7.00 -25.17 -1.94
C VAL A 101 -7.23 -25.89 -0.61
N GLU A 102 -7.90 -27.04 -0.65
CA GLU A 102 -8.18 -27.92 0.47
C GLU A 102 -6.88 -28.40 1.14
N ASP A 103 -5.88 -28.81 0.34
CA ASP A 103 -4.57 -29.22 0.85
C ASP A 103 -3.81 -28.06 1.50
N VAL A 104 -3.95 -26.83 0.98
CA VAL A 104 -3.39 -25.62 1.62
C VAL A 104 -3.99 -25.45 3.02
N LEU A 105 -5.32 -25.52 3.15
CA LEU A 105 -6.00 -25.39 4.44
C LEU A 105 -5.65 -26.53 5.40
N ALA A 106 -5.50 -27.76 4.91
CA ALA A 106 -5.12 -28.90 5.74
C ALA A 106 -3.70 -28.75 6.34
N ALA A 107 -2.79 -28.12 5.59
CA ALA A 107 -1.38 -28.01 5.98
C ALA A 107 -1.06 -26.79 6.87
N ALA A 108 -1.85 -25.71 6.83
CA ALA A 108 -1.45 -24.41 7.39
C ALA A 108 -2.23 -23.97 8.64
N ASP A 109 -1.57 -23.27 9.56
CA ASP A 109 -2.19 -22.65 10.74
C ASP A 109 -2.72 -21.24 10.42
N LEU A 110 -2.06 -20.54 9.50
CA LEU A 110 -2.48 -19.26 8.91
C LEU A 110 -2.64 -19.42 7.40
N VAL A 111 -3.80 -19.08 6.85
CA VAL A 111 -4.05 -19.13 5.41
C VAL A 111 -4.32 -17.72 4.89
N LEU A 112 -3.53 -17.31 3.89
CA LEU A 112 -3.75 -16.09 3.13
C LEU A 112 -4.72 -16.37 1.97
N LEU A 113 -5.90 -15.73 2.00
CA LEU A 113 -6.88 -15.72 0.92
C LEU A 113 -6.64 -14.47 0.06
N THR A 114 -5.84 -14.62 -1.00
CA THR A 114 -5.45 -13.52 -1.89
C THR A 114 -6.03 -13.73 -3.29
N VAL A 115 -7.36 -13.78 -3.32
CA VAL A 115 -8.19 -13.91 -4.52
C VAL A 115 -8.85 -12.56 -4.86
N PRO A 116 -9.44 -12.39 -6.06
CA PRO A 116 -10.23 -11.20 -6.38
C PRO A 116 -11.36 -10.99 -5.37
N ASP A 117 -11.66 -9.73 -5.06
CA ASP A 117 -12.67 -9.35 -4.08
C ASP A 117 -14.03 -10.03 -4.34
N ASP A 118 -14.51 -10.04 -5.58
CA ASP A 118 -15.83 -10.61 -5.90
C ASP A 118 -15.86 -12.15 -5.81
N VAL A 119 -14.70 -12.81 -5.73
CA VAL A 119 -14.59 -14.27 -5.56
C VAL A 119 -14.54 -14.64 -4.08
N LEU A 120 -14.04 -13.76 -3.21
CA LEU A 120 -13.76 -14.06 -1.80
C LEU A 120 -14.99 -14.61 -1.03
N PRO A 121 -16.20 -14.01 -1.09
CA PRO A 121 -17.34 -14.52 -0.34
C PRO A 121 -17.73 -15.96 -0.73
N ALA A 122 -17.77 -16.25 -2.04
CA ALA A 122 -18.14 -17.56 -2.55
C ALA A 122 -17.07 -18.61 -2.24
N LEU A 123 -15.79 -18.23 -2.30
CA LEU A 123 -14.68 -19.10 -1.89
C LEU A 123 -14.83 -19.50 -0.42
N VAL A 124 -15.05 -18.54 0.48
CA VAL A 124 -15.19 -18.80 1.93
C VAL A 124 -16.36 -19.74 2.20
N ALA A 125 -17.52 -19.49 1.58
CA ALA A 125 -18.68 -20.37 1.72
C ALA A 125 -18.37 -21.81 1.26
N GLY A 126 -17.73 -21.98 0.10
CA GLY A 126 -17.35 -23.30 -0.41
C GLY A 126 -16.32 -24.04 0.48
N LEU A 127 -15.39 -23.31 1.10
CA LEU A 127 -14.41 -23.91 2.03
C LEU A 127 -15.09 -24.47 3.29
N VAL A 128 -16.16 -23.82 3.76
CA VAL A 128 -16.95 -24.30 4.90
C VAL A 128 -17.82 -25.48 4.50
N GLU A 129 -18.50 -25.41 3.35
CA GLU A 129 -19.34 -26.50 2.84
C GLU A 129 -18.57 -27.80 2.62
N THR A 130 -17.32 -27.70 2.18
CA THR A 130 -16.41 -28.85 2.00
C THR A 130 -15.75 -29.33 3.29
N GLY A 131 -15.97 -28.64 4.43
CA GLY A 131 -15.34 -28.97 5.71
C GLY A 131 -13.83 -28.74 5.75
N SER A 132 -13.31 -27.89 4.86
CA SER A 132 -11.86 -27.64 4.71
C SER A 132 -11.30 -26.74 5.82
N VAL A 133 -12.15 -25.92 6.43
CA VAL A 133 -11.77 -24.97 7.50
C VAL A 133 -11.71 -25.68 8.85
N ARG A 134 -10.64 -25.42 9.62
CA ARG A 134 -10.42 -26.03 10.95
C ARG A 134 -10.61 -25.00 12.08
N PRO A 135 -11.18 -25.41 13.23
CA PRO A 135 -11.22 -24.56 14.41
C PRO A 135 -9.82 -24.11 14.84
N GLY A 136 -9.68 -22.83 15.21
CA GLY A 136 -8.42 -22.22 15.63
C GLY A 136 -7.48 -21.82 14.48
N GLN A 137 -7.86 -22.07 13.23
CA GLN A 137 -7.08 -21.67 12.06
C GLN A 137 -7.28 -20.18 11.75
N PHE A 138 -6.17 -19.45 11.55
CA PHE A 138 -6.25 -18.07 11.09
C PHE A 138 -6.55 -18.02 9.60
N LEU A 139 -7.57 -17.25 9.21
CA LEU A 139 -7.87 -16.93 7.82
C LEU A 139 -7.68 -15.43 7.64
N ALA A 140 -6.70 -15.05 6.83
CA ALA A 140 -6.42 -13.66 6.53
C ALA A 140 -6.66 -13.37 5.06
N HIS A 141 -7.28 -12.24 4.71
CA HIS A 141 -7.36 -11.77 3.32
C HIS A 141 -6.70 -10.41 3.15
N ALA A 142 -6.34 -10.09 1.91
CA ALA A 142 -5.73 -8.81 1.53
C ALA A 142 -6.67 -7.83 0.81
N SER A 143 -7.96 -8.14 0.71
CA SER A 143 -8.95 -7.20 0.16
C SER A 143 -8.94 -5.89 0.95
N GLY A 144 -8.89 -4.75 0.26
CA GLY A 144 -9.13 -3.44 0.88
C GLY A 144 -10.60 -3.17 1.16
N ARG A 145 -11.52 -3.81 0.41
CA ARG A 145 -12.95 -3.53 0.38
C ARG A 145 -13.68 -4.21 1.54
N TYR A 146 -13.35 -5.48 1.77
CA TYR A 146 -13.95 -6.24 2.86
C TYR A 146 -13.18 -6.01 4.16
N GLY A 147 -13.92 -6.02 5.26
CA GLY A 147 -13.36 -6.28 6.58
C GLY A 147 -13.48 -7.77 6.92
N TYR A 148 -13.29 -8.14 8.18
CA TYR A 148 -13.20 -9.55 8.55
C TYR A 148 -14.53 -10.28 8.44
N ARG A 149 -15.69 -9.58 8.39
CA ARG A 149 -17.01 -10.24 8.36
C ARG A 149 -17.33 -10.97 7.06
N VAL A 150 -16.58 -10.72 5.98
CA VAL A 150 -16.64 -11.59 4.79
C VAL A 150 -16.23 -13.03 5.10
N LEU A 151 -15.52 -13.24 6.22
CA LEU A 151 -15.10 -14.53 6.74
C LEU A 151 -16.06 -15.08 7.82
N ASP A 152 -17.22 -14.46 8.07
CA ASP A 152 -18.20 -14.89 9.08
C ASP A 152 -18.56 -16.40 8.92
N PRO A 153 -18.81 -16.95 7.71
CA PRO A 153 -19.10 -18.38 7.56
C PRO A 153 -17.99 -19.30 8.11
N ALA A 154 -16.73 -18.92 7.93
CA ALA A 154 -15.60 -19.67 8.46
C ALA A 154 -15.43 -19.47 9.98
N THR A 155 -15.80 -18.29 10.47
CA THR A 155 -15.76 -17.96 11.90
C THR A 155 -16.79 -18.78 12.68
N GLU A 156 -17.96 -19.06 12.09
CA GLU A 156 -19.00 -19.91 12.69
C GLU A 156 -18.52 -21.35 12.94
N VAL A 157 -17.57 -21.85 12.14
CA VAL A 157 -16.91 -23.16 12.35
C VAL A 157 -15.60 -23.06 13.12
N GLY A 158 -15.32 -21.91 13.72
CA GLY A 158 -14.21 -21.70 14.67
C GLY A 158 -12.92 -21.15 14.07
N ALA A 159 -12.90 -20.66 12.82
CA ALA A 159 -11.75 -19.95 12.28
C ALA A 159 -11.55 -18.58 12.95
N LEU A 160 -10.33 -18.04 12.84
CA LEU A 160 -9.92 -16.75 13.39
C LEU A 160 -9.72 -15.74 12.25
N PRO A 161 -10.70 -14.85 11.98
CA PRO A 161 -10.72 -14.04 10.76
C PRO A 161 -9.89 -12.76 10.90
N LEU A 162 -9.13 -12.42 9.85
CA LEU A 162 -8.29 -11.22 9.79
C LEU A 162 -8.42 -10.53 8.41
N ALA A 163 -8.55 -9.22 8.39
CA ALA A 163 -8.42 -8.40 7.18
C ALA A 163 -7.14 -7.58 7.26
N LEU A 164 -6.16 -7.89 6.41
CA LEU A 164 -4.84 -7.27 6.40
C LEU A 164 -4.57 -6.69 5.01
N HIS A 165 -4.84 -5.39 4.81
CA HIS A 165 -4.70 -4.74 3.50
C HIS A 165 -3.42 -3.87 3.43
N PRO A 166 -2.35 -4.32 2.76
CA PRO A 166 -1.20 -3.47 2.46
C PRO A 166 -1.62 -2.35 1.50
N VAL A 167 -1.42 -1.09 1.89
CA VAL A 167 -1.76 0.09 1.06
C VAL A 167 -0.64 0.35 0.05
N MET A 168 -0.51 -0.55 -0.93
CA MET A 168 0.45 -0.42 -2.02
C MET A 168 0.00 -1.17 -3.27
N THR A 169 0.56 -0.80 -4.43
CA THR A 169 0.36 -1.53 -5.68
C THR A 169 1.45 -2.59 -5.86
N PHE A 170 1.06 -3.86 -5.83
CA PHE A 170 1.98 -4.98 -6.05
C PHE A 170 2.31 -5.17 -7.54
N THR A 171 3.60 -5.29 -7.85
CA THR A 171 4.10 -5.75 -9.16
C THR A 171 4.08 -7.28 -9.26
N GLY A 172 4.13 -7.97 -8.11
CA GLY A 172 4.26 -9.41 -7.99
C GLY A 172 5.70 -9.89 -8.15
N THR A 173 6.67 -9.07 -7.75
CA THR A 173 8.11 -9.36 -7.88
C THR A 173 8.82 -9.16 -6.54
N SER A 174 10.07 -9.60 -6.44
CA SER A 174 10.88 -9.46 -5.22
C SER A 174 11.14 -8.01 -4.82
N ILE A 175 11.00 -7.05 -5.74
CA ILE A 175 11.09 -5.61 -5.45
C ILE A 175 10.01 -5.19 -4.45
N ASP A 176 8.83 -5.80 -4.50
CA ASP A 176 7.74 -5.45 -3.59
C ASP A 176 8.06 -5.82 -2.14
N LEU A 177 8.89 -6.83 -1.90
CA LEU A 177 9.32 -7.23 -0.55
C LEU A 177 10.12 -6.13 0.15
N ALA A 178 10.96 -5.41 -0.60
CA ALA A 178 11.68 -4.26 -0.07
C ALA A 178 10.74 -3.07 0.17
N ARG A 179 9.76 -2.90 -0.73
CA ARG A 179 8.76 -1.82 -0.63
C ARG A 179 7.78 -1.98 0.52
N LEU A 180 7.51 -3.21 0.96
CA LEU A 180 6.63 -3.47 2.11
C LEU A 180 7.11 -2.81 3.42
N SER A 181 8.42 -2.55 3.56
CA SER A 181 8.97 -1.91 4.75
C SER A 181 8.36 -0.52 4.97
N GLY A 182 7.60 -0.37 6.06
CA GLY A 182 6.92 0.87 6.41
C GLY A 182 5.65 1.17 5.59
N VAL A 183 5.14 0.22 4.80
CA VAL A 183 3.86 0.38 4.11
C VAL A 183 2.73 0.35 5.12
N PRO A 184 1.78 1.31 5.09
CA PRO A 184 0.59 1.23 5.93
C PRO A 184 -0.22 -0.03 5.62
N PHE A 185 -0.65 -0.75 6.64
CA PHE A 185 -1.57 -1.89 6.53
C PHE A 185 -2.91 -1.50 7.15
N GLY A 186 -3.98 -1.44 6.35
CA GLY A 186 -5.33 -1.35 6.89
C GLY A 186 -5.71 -2.66 7.57
N VAL A 187 -5.72 -2.65 8.90
CA VAL A 187 -6.00 -3.82 9.74
C VAL A 187 -7.42 -3.73 10.30
N THR A 188 -8.15 -4.83 10.17
CA THR A 188 -9.49 -5.00 10.75
C THR A 188 -9.67 -6.45 11.20
N ALA A 189 -10.09 -6.65 12.44
CA ALA A 189 -10.28 -7.96 13.05
C ALA A 189 -11.30 -7.87 14.21
N PRO A 190 -11.80 -9.00 14.74
CA PRO A 190 -12.41 -9.00 16.07
C PRO A 190 -11.45 -8.41 17.11
N GLU A 191 -11.99 -7.72 18.12
CA GLU A 191 -11.18 -7.00 19.13
C GLU A 191 -10.14 -7.91 19.81
N GLN A 192 -10.52 -9.16 20.10
CA GLN A 192 -9.65 -10.15 20.73
C GLN A 192 -8.48 -10.58 19.83
N LEU A 193 -8.62 -10.43 18.51
CA LEU A 193 -7.62 -10.79 17.51
C LEU A 193 -6.79 -9.60 17.05
N ARG A 194 -7.13 -8.38 17.44
CA ARG A 194 -6.42 -7.16 17.04
C ARG A 194 -4.90 -7.24 17.30
N PRO A 195 -4.41 -7.66 18.49
CA PRO A 195 -2.97 -7.74 18.72
C PRO A 195 -2.26 -8.69 17.74
N VAL A 196 -2.90 -9.81 17.37
CA VAL A 196 -2.36 -10.77 16.40
C VAL A 196 -2.36 -10.18 14.99
N ALA A 197 -3.44 -9.51 14.60
CA ALA A 197 -3.58 -8.86 13.31
C ALA A 197 -2.51 -7.77 13.09
N GLU A 198 -2.31 -6.91 14.10
CA GLU A 198 -1.29 -5.85 14.09
C GLU A 198 0.12 -6.46 14.10
N ALA A 199 0.37 -7.50 14.90
CA ALA A 199 1.67 -8.20 14.92
C ALA A 199 2.03 -8.79 13.56
N LEU A 200 1.11 -9.48 12.88
CA LEU A 200 1.34 -10.05 11.55
C LEU A 200 1.66 -8.97 10.51
N ALA A 201 0.98 -7.81 10.57
CA ALA A 201 1.30 -6.68 9.71
C ALA A 201 2.72 -6.16 9.93
N VAL A 202 3.12 -5.99 11.20
CA VAL A 202 4.48 -5.56 11.59
C VAL A 202 5.54 -6.59 11.17
N GLU A 203 5.28 -7.88 11.38
CA GLU A 203 6.18 -8.98 11.00
C GLU A 203 6.43 -9.00 9.48
N MET A 204 5.41 -8.72 8.67
CA MET A 204 5.57 -8.55 7.21
C MET A 204 6.35 -7.29 6.82
N GLY A 205 6.65 -6.41 7.78
CA GLY A 205 7.38 -5.15 7.62
C GLY A 205 6.48 -3.92 7.47
N GLY A 206 5.16 -4.06 7.58
CA GLY A 206 4.20 -2.97 7.45
C GLY A 206 4.00 -2.18 8.74
N ASP A 207 3.26 -1.08 8.63
CA ASP A 207 2.80 -0.24 9.74
C ASP A 207 1.28 -0.38 9.92
N PRO A 208 0.78 -1.03 10.98
CA PRO A 208 -0.64 -1.29 11.13
C PRO A 208 -1.43 -0.01 11.40
N VAL A 209 -2.48 0.19 10.61
CA VAL A 209 -3.47 1.25 10.77
C VAL A 209 -4.84 0.60 10.95
N TRP A 210 -5.42 0.80 12.13
CA TRP A 210 -6.74 0.25 12.44
C TRP A 210 -7.83 0.90 11.59
N VAL A 211 -8.69 0.08 10.98
CA VAL A 211 -9.87 0.51 10.24
C VAL A 211 -11.08 -0.22 10.78
N GLU A 212 -12.10 0.53 11.20
CA GLU A 212 -13.36 -0.07 11.67
C GLU A 212 -14.04 -0.89 10.58
N GLU A 213 -14.67 -2.01 10.96
CA GLU A 213 -15.37 -2.93 10.05
C GLU A 213 -16.38 -2.21 9.16
N GLY A 214 -17.20 -1.34 9.76
CA GLY A 214 -18.21 -0.55 9.04
C GLY A 214 -17.65 0.49 8.07
N ASN A 215 -16.36 0.84 8.18
CA ASN A 215 -15.72 1.88 7.39
C ASN A 215 -14.93 1.34 6.18
N ARG A 216 -14.84 0.01 6.00
CA ARG A 216 -14.01 -0.61 4.95
C ARG A 216 -14.37 -0.20 3.54
N ALA A 217 -15.68 -0.02 3.26
CA ALA A 217 -16.14 0.46 1.97
C ALA A 217 -15.65 1.90 1.69
N LEU A 218 -15.78 2.81 2.66
CA LEU A 218 -15.31 4.20 2.54
C LEU A 218 -13.77 4.25 2.44
N TYR A 219 -13.08 3.47 3.28
CA TYR A 219 -11.63 3.31 3.26
C TYR A 219 -11.12 2.89 1.88
N HIS A 220 -11.66 1.83 1.30
CA HIS A 220 -11.25 1.40 -0.04
C HIS A 220 -11.62 2.45 -1.09
N ALA A 221 -12.82 3.02 -1.02
CA ALA A 221 -13.24 4.05 -1.97
C ALA A 221 -12.27 5.24 -1.96
N ALA A 222 -11.83 5.69 -0.79
CA ALA A 222 -10.85 6.77 -0.65
C ALA A 222 -9.49 6.40 -1.25
N LEU A 223 -8.97 5.19 -0.98
CA LEU A 223 -7.70 4.73 -1.53
C LEU A 223 -7.75 4.58 -3.05
N ALA A 224 -8.81 3.97 -3.58
CA ALA A 224 -9.01 3.84 -5.02
C ALA A 224 -9.16 5.22 -5.69
N HIS A 225 -9.90 6.14 -5.06
CA HIS A 225 -10.04 7.50 -5.56
C HIS A 225 -8.71 8.24 -5.61
N GLY A 226 -7.88 8.12 -4.57
CA GLY A 226 -6.57 8.79 -4.51
C GLY A 226 -5.53 8.16 -5.44
N ALA A 227 -5.41 6.84 -5.47
CA ALA A 227 -4.36 6.15 -6.21
C ALA A 227 -4.72 5.90 -7.69
N ASN A 228 -5.91 5.34 -7.96
CA ASN A 228 -6.25 4.93 -9.32
C ASN A 228 -6.58 6.13 -10.20
N HIS A 229 -7.36 7.09 -9.70
CA HIS A 229 -7.66 8.29 -10.48
C HIS A 229 -6.43 9.19 -10.66
N LEU A 230 -5.45 9.16 -9.75
CA LEU A 230 -4.17 9.84 -9.97
C LEU A 230 -3.45 9.27 -11.20
N VAL A 231 -3.46 7.94 -11.40
CA VAL A 231 -2.92 7.33 -12.63
C VAL A 231 -3.66 7.85 -13.85
N THR A 232 -4.99 7.86 -13.83
CA THR A 232 -5.82 8.40 -14.94
C THR A 232 -5.46 9.85 -15.23
N LEU A 233 -5.38 10.70 -14.21
CA LEU A 233 -5.05 12.12 -14.34
C LEU A 233 -3.65 12.34 -14.92
N VAL A 234 -2.65 11.58 -14.43
CA VAL A 234 -1.27 11.65 -14.92
C VAL A 234 -1.21 11.26 -16.40
N VAL A 235 -1.84 10.15 -16.78
CA VAL A 235 -1.84 9.66 -18.18
C VAL A 235 -2.49 10.68 -19.11
N GLN A 236 -3.70 11.16 -18.77
CA GLN A 236 -4.38 12.21 -19.56
C GLN A 236 -3.54 13.47 -19.68
N THR A 237 -2.86 13.88 -18.60
CA THR A 237 -1.95 15.04 -18.63
C THR A 237 -0.80 14.82 -19.61
N THR A 238 -0.18 13.63 -19.61
CA THR A 238 0.93 13.33 -20.54
C THR A 238 0.47 13.26 -22.01
N GLU A 239 -0.73 12.74 -22.27
CA GLU A 239 -1.33 12.67 -23.60
C GLU A 239 -1.60 14.09 -24.15
N LEU A 240 -2.22 14.96 -23.34
CA LEU A 240 -2.47 16.35 -23.69
C LEU A 240 -1.18 17.14 -23.99
N LEU A 241 -0.14 16.95 -23.17
CA LEU A 241 1.15 17.59 -23.39
C LEU A 241 1.85 17.06 -24.65
N SER A 242 1.72 15.77 -24.95
CA SER A 242 2.21 15.19 -26.21
C SER A 242 1.51 15.84 -27.40
N ALA A 243 0.18 16.00 -27.34
CA ALA A 243 -0.61 16.66 -28.37
C ALA A 243 -0.22 18.14 -28.54
N ALA A 244 0.23 18.80 -27.46
CA ALA A 244 0.79 20.15 -27.49
C ALA A 244 2.25 20.22 -28.01
N GLY A 245 2.85 19.10 -28.42
CA GLY A 245 4.19 19.04 -29.00
C GLY A 245 5.32 18.87 -27.98
N VAL A 246 5.03 18.50 -26.72
CA VAL A 246 6.06 18.21 -25.72
C VAL A 246 6.62 16.80 -25.96
N GLU A 247 7.90 16.70 -26.30
CA GLU A 247 8.55 15.41 -26.63
C GLU A 247 8.64 14.44 -25.45
N ASN A 248 8.87 14.95 -24.24
CA ASN A 248 9.02 14.14 -23.02
C ASN A 248 8.10 14.62 -21.90
N PRO A 249 6.76 14.44 -22.02
CA PRO A 249 5.80 14.96 -21.06
C PRO A 249 6.05 14.49 -19.63
N SER A 250 6.41 13.22 -19.44
CA SER A 250 6.65 12.64 -18.13
C SER A 250 7.76 13.35 -17.36
N LEU A 251 8.84 13.76 -18.04
CA LEU A 251 9.93 14.51 -17.40
C LEU A 251 9.50 15.92 -16.99
N LEU A 252 8.59 16.53 -17.77
CA LEU A 252 8.04 17.85 -17.48
C LEU A 252 7.05 17.81 -16.30
N VAL A 253 6.17 16.82 -16.25
CA VAL A 253 5.10 16.77 -15.22
C VAL A 253 5.52 16.13 -13.92
N ALA A 254 6.51 15.24 -13.90
CA ALA A 254 6.94 14.55 -12.69
C ALA A 254 7.23 15.51 -11.51
N PRO A 255 8.07 16.57 -11.66
CA PRO A 255 8.31 17.50 -10.55
C PRO A 255 7.08 18.33 -10.18
N LEU A 256 6.25 18.72 -11.15
CA LEU A 256 5.04 19.50 -10.91
C LEU A 256 4.00 18.71 -10.10
N LEU A 257 3.71 17.48 -10.51
CA LEU A 257 2.71 16.63 -9.85
C LEU A 257 3.19 16.14 -8.48
N SER A 258 4.49 15.91 -8.33
CA SER A 258 5.08 15.58 -7.01
C SER A 258 4.90 16.74 -6.03
N ALA A 259 5.22 17.97 -6.45
CA ALA A 259 5.03 19.16 -5.62
C ALA A 259 3.54 19.40 -5.29
N ALA A 260 2.64 19.14 -6.24
CA ALA A 260 1.20 19.26 -6.01
C ALA A 260 0.71 18.25 -4.97
N LEU A 261 1.15 16.99 -5.06
CA LEU A 261 0.86 15.95 -4.07
C LEU A 261 1.39 16.33 -2.68
N ASP A 262 2.66 16.72 -2.59
CA ASP A 262 3.30 17.09 -1.33
C ASP A 262 2.60 18.28 -0.66
N ASN A 263 2.23 19.30 -1.44
CA ASN A 263 1.50 20.45 -0.93
C ASN A 263 0.09 20.07 -0.48
N ALA A 264 -0.63 19.23 -1.22
CA ALA A 264 -1.96 18.76 -0.83
C ALA A 264 -1.93 17.97 0.49
N LEU A 265 -0.93 17.09 0.67
CA LEU A 265 -0.75 16.34 1.92
C LEU A 265 -0.40 17.24 3.11
N ARG A 266 0.33 18.33 2.88
CA ARG A 266 0.80 19.23 3.95
C ARG A 266 -0.17 20.35 4.31
N TYR A 267 -0.88 20.90 3.33
CA TYR A 267 -1.68 22.12 3.49
C TYR A 267 -3.17 21.93 3.15
N GLY A 268 -3.57 20.75 2.67
CA GLY A 268 -4.96 20.48 2.27
C GLY A 268 -5.43 21.47 1.21
N ASP A 269 -6.63 22.01 1.38
CA ASP A 269 -7.22 22.95 0.42
C ASP A 269 -6.42 24.25 0.24
N GLN A 270 -5.60 24.65 1.22
CA GLN A 270 -4.74 25.82 1.09
C GLN A 270 -3.59 25.61 0.08
N ALA A 271 -3.40 24.39 -0.42
CA ALA A 271 -2.50 24.11 -1.54
C ALA A 271 -3.11 24.43 -2.90
N LEU A 272 -4.43 24.69 -2.98
CA LEU A 272 -5.08 24.97 -4.25
C LEU A 272 -4.52 26.24 -4.88
N THR A 273 -4.11 26.12 -6.14
CA THR A 273 -3.60 27.22 -6.97
C THR A 273 -4.21 27.15 -8.36
N GLY A 274 -3.74 28.03 -9.26
CA GLY A 274 -4.17 28.02 -10.65
C GLY A 274 -5.47 28.79 -10.89
N PRO A 275 -6.00 28.71 -12.12
CA PRO A 275 -7.07 29.60 -12.58
C PRO A 275 -8.38 29.38 -11.84
N VAL A 276 -8.72 28.14 -11.45
CA VAL A 276 -9.95 27.85 -10.69
C VAL A 276 -9.89 28.50 -9.30
N ALA A 277 -8.80 28.30 -8.56
CA ALA A 277 -8.65 28.85 -7.22
C ALA A 277 -8.65 30.40 -7.21
N ARG A 278 -8.15 31.03 -8.28
CA ARG A 278 -8.16 32.50 -8.43
C ARG A 278 -9.46 33.06 -9.02
N GLY A 279 -10.32 32.21 -9.58
CA GLY A 279 -11.54 32.63 -10.27
C GLY A 279 -11.30 33.20 -11.68
N ASP A 280 -10.22 32.78 -12.34
CA ASP A 280 -9.85 33.22 -13.69
C ASP A 280 -10.77 32.57 -14.77
N ALA A 281 -12.04 32.96 -14.79
CA ALA A 281 -13.07 32.37 -15.65
C ALA A 281 -12.70 32.40 -17.15
N GLY A 282 -12.04 33.46 -17.61
CA GLY A 282 -11.58 33.58 -19.01
C GLY A 282 -10.51 32.54 -19.38
N THR A 283 -9.59 32.23 -18.46
CA THR A 283 -8.59 31.16 -18.65
C THR A 283 -9.27 29.80 -18.70
N VAL A 284 -10.23 29.54 -17.80
CA VAL A 284 -10.98 28.29 -17.78
C VAL A 284 -11.81 28.11 -19.06
N ALA A 285 -12.43 29.17 -19.58
CA ALA A 285 -13.17 29.14 -20.85
C ALA A 285 -12.24 28.80 -22.03
N ALA A 286 -11.02 29.36 -22.05
CA ALA A 286 -10.03 29.00 -23.06
C ALA A 286 -9.63 27.52 -22.98
N HIS A 287 -9.38 27.00 -21.78
CA HIS A 287 -9.08 25.57 -21.59
C HIS A 287 -10.21 24.66 -22.09
N LEU A 288 -11.47 24.98 -21.76
CA LEU A 288 -12.61 24.18 -22.19
C LEU A 288 -12.77 24.14 -23.71
N ARG A 289 -12.47 25.24 -24.41
CA ARG A 289 -12.43 25.26 -25.88
C ARG A 289 -11.33 24.36 -26.40
N GLU A 290 -10.08 24.54 -25.97
CA GLU A 290 -8.96 23.71 -26.44
C GLU A 290 -9.20 22.20 -26.18
N LEU A 291 -9.69 21.85 -24.99
CA LEU A 291 -10.02 20.46 -24.66
C LEU A 291 -11.15 19.91 -25.53
N GLY A 292 -12.19 20.71 -25.82
CA GLY A 292 -13.26 20.30 -26.74
C GLY A 292 -12.77 20.05 -28.18
N HIS A 293 -11.65 20.64 -28.57
CA HIS A 293 -11.05 20.45 -29.87
C HIS A 293 -10.11 19.24 -29.91
N VAL A 294 -9.25 19.08 -28.90
CA VAL A 294 -8.12 18.13 -28.90
C VAL A 294 -8.42 16.83 -28.16
N ALA A 295 -9.21 16.87 -27.08
CA ALA A 295 -9.50 15.71 -26.24
C ALA A 295 -10.88 15.85 -25.53
N PRO A 296 -12.00 15.66 -26.27
CA PRO A 296 -13.34 15.78 -25.71
C PRO A 296 -13.57 14.90 -24.47
N GLU A 297 -12.99 13.70 -24.44
CA GLU A 297 -13.03 12.79 -23.30
C GLU A 297 -12.34 13.34 -22.04
N ALA A 298 -11.30 14.17 -22.20
CA ALA A 298 -10.63 14.83 -21.08
C ALA A 298 -11.40 16.07 -20.59
N ARG A 299 -12.21 16.70 -21.45
CA ARG A 299 -13.02 17.87 -21.10
C ARG A 299 -14.01 17.55 -19.98
N ALA A 300 -14.68 16.41 -20.03
CA ALA A 300 -15.63 16.00 -18.99
C ALA A 300 -14.95 15.85 -17.62
N ALA A 301 -13.78 15.22 -17.57
CA ALA A 301 -12.99 15.09 -16.35
C ALA A 301 -12.50 16.45 -15.82
N TYR A 302 -12.02 17.33 -16.72
CA TYR A 302 -11.62 18.70 -16.37
C TYR A 302 -12.77 19.48 -15.74
N VAL A 303 -13.97 19.46 -16.35
CA VAL A 303 -15.15 20.17 -15.81
C VAL A 303 -15.52 19.63 -14.42
N ALA A 304 -15.57 18.31 -14.25
CA ALA A 304 -15.91 17.70 -12.96
C ALA A 304 -14.93 18.10 -11.86
N LEU A 305 -13.61 18.01 -12.13
CA LEU A 305 -12.57 18.40 -11.17
C LEU A 305 -12.54 19.90 -10.90
N ALA A 306 -12.75 20.74 -11.92
CA ALA A 306 -12.78 22.19 -11.77
C ALA A 306 -13.97 22.65 -10.91
N ARG A 307 -15.14 22.03 -11.05
CA ARG A 307 -16.31 22.31 -10.19
C ARG A 307 -16.03 21.94 -8.73
N VAL A 308 -15.56 20.72 -8.48
CA VAL A 308 -15.20 20.29 -7.12
C VAL A 308 -14.09 21.18 -6.53
N THR A 309 -13.13 21.60 -7.34
CA THR A 309 -12.07 22.51 -6.91
C THR A 309 -12.61 23.90 -6.57
N ALA A 310 -13.56 24.43 -7.34
CA ALA A 310 -14.22 25.71 -7.05
C ALA A 310 -14.99 25.64 -5.72
N ASP A 311 -15.74 24.57 -5.48
CA ASP A 311 -16.49 24.35 -4.23
C ASP A 311 -15.55 24.29 -3.02
N ARG A 312 -14.43 23.56 -3.14
CA ARG A 312 -13.41 23.47 -2.09
C ARG A 312 -12.70 24.80 -1.86
N ALA A 313 -12.34 25.52 -2.91
CA ALA A 313 -11.69 26.82 -2.81
C ALA A 313 -12.61 27.89 -2.18
N LEU A 314 -13.91 27.85 -2.48
CA LEU A 314 -14.94 28.67 -1.83
C LEU A 314 -15.03 28.35 -0.33
N ALA A 315 -15.19 27.07 0.02
CA ALA A 315 -15.28 26.63 1.40
C ALA A 315 -14.03 26.97 2.22
N ALA A 316 -12.86 26.95 1.59
CA ALA A 316 -11.57 27.30 2.19
C ALA A 316 -11.28 28.81 2.22
N GLY A 317 -12.16 29.66 1.68
CA GLY A 317 -11.98 31.12 1.63
C GLY A 317 -10.90 31.61 0.66
N ILE A 318 -10.46 30.75 -0.26
CA ILE A 318 -9.44 31.04 -1.27
C ILE A 318 -10.07 31.75 -2.48
N LEU A 319 -11.24 31.27 -2.90
CA LEU A 319 -12.01 31.83 -3.99
C LEU A 319 -13.08 32.78 -3.44
N ARG A 320 -13.17 33.99 -4.01
CA ARG A 320 -14.22 34.96 -3.66
C ARG A 320 -15.54 34.57 -4.33
N SER A 321 -16.67 34.77 -3.65
CA SER A 321 -17.99 34.37 -4.14
C SER A 321 -18.38 34.99 -5.48
N ASP A 322 -18.03 36.26 -5.71
CA ASP A 322 -18.27 36.97 -6.98
C ASP A 322 -17.47 36.35 -8.15
N ALA A 323 -16.22 35.96 -7.90
CA ALA A 323 -15.39 35.32 -8.90
C ALA A 323 -15.81 33.86 -9.17
N ALA A 324 -16.39 33.18 -8.17
CA ALA A 324 -16.90 31.83 -8.32
C ALA A 324 -18.13 31.76 -9.23
N GLU A 325 -19.02 32.75 -9.16
CA GLU A 325 -20.23 32.79 -10.01
C GLU A 325 -19.85 32.76 -11.50
N ALA A 326 -19.01 33.70 -11.94
CA ALA A 326 -18.53 33.76 -13.32
C ALA A 326 -17.80 32.47 -13.77
N LEU A 327 -17.07 31.85 -12.85
CA LEU A 327 -16.37 30.58 -13.11
C LEU A 327 -17.34 29.40 -13.27
N LEU A 328 -18.34 29.30 -12.39
CA LEU A 328 -19.34 28.25 -12.43
C LEU A 328 -20.24 28.37 -13.66
N ASP A 329 -20.54 29.59 -14.10
CA ASP A 329 -21.25 29.83 -15.36
C ASP A 329 -20.49 29.26 -16.56
N VAL A 330 -19.19 29.50 -16.65
CA VAL A 330 -18.32 28.92 -17.69
C VAL A 330 -18.31 27.39 -17.61
N LEU A 331 -18.23 26.83 -16.40
CA LEU A 331 -18.24 25.37 -16.19
C LEU A 331 -19.61 24.73 -16.46
N ALA A 332 -20.70 25.50 -16.45
CA ALA A 332 -22.05 25.04 -16.73
C ALA A 332 -22.37 24.98 -18.23
N GLN A 333 -21.56 25.62 -19.08
CA GLN A 333 -21.79 25.66 -20.53
C GLN A 333 -21.72 24.24 -21.13
N PRO A 334 -22.77 23.80 -21.85
CA PRO A 334 -22.74 22.54 -22.57
C PRO A 334 -21.66 22.56 -23.65
N GLU A 335 -21.23 21.38 -24.11
CA GLU A 335 -20.45 21.32 -25.35
C GLU A 335 -21.32 21.90 -26.47
N GLU A 336 -20.84 22.94 -27.15
CA GLU A 336 -21.46 23.35 -28.38
C GLU A 336 -21.38 22.17 -29.35
N GLU A 337 -22.53 21.58 -29.68
CA GLU A 337 -22.63 20.50 -30.66
C GLU A 337 -21.99 20.97 -31.97
N ARG A 338 -20.94 20.26 -32.41
CA ARG A 338 -20.30 20.52 -33.71
C ARG A 338 -21.37 20.46 -34.81
N ARG A 339 -21.64 21.60 -35.44
CA ARG A 339 -22.19 21.65 -36.80
C ARG A 339 -21.07 21.52 -37.82
#